data_AF-N2IU56-F1
#
_entry.id   AF-N2IU56-F1
#
_cell.length_a   1.000
_cell.length_b   1.000
_cell.length_c   1.000
_cell.angle_alpha   90.00
_cell.angle_beta   90.00
_cell.angle_gamma   90.00
#
_symmetry.space_group_name_H-M   'P 1'
#
loop_
_entity.id
_entity.type
_entity.pdbx_description
1 polymer ?
#
loop_
_entity_poly.entity_id
_entity_poly.type
_entity_poly.pdbx_seq_one_letter_code
_entity_poly.pdbx_strand_id
1 'polypeptide(L)'
;MPSKPYTLLELSPDLRKRRRLLNKINTLVPPRSEKRDPDHTEIYSIVWMLRTDRQMQLRYPVQVIHTDRPDIQLRSSDVVIGIEITEAVSSNNASMDELREKEPHLWHKPDEEFAIYYPRKAVPGEDKLSAKVKRQIIRDNDPGEGWCGTGADDWANAISYFAAEKVKKVKGYTRFDENWLLIYDNWDEPGRRVELADSALSRTLHDQAVFETFDRVLVLDDHSLASFSQAGFRRQGSGGRAGHGTVSNEPPDIRF
;
A
#
# COMPACT_ATOMS: atom_id res chain seq x y z
N MET A 1 1.69 22.40 5.85
CA MET A 1 2.38 22.02 4.60
C MET A 1 2.33 23.20 3.63
N PRO A 2 3.31 23.36 2.74
CA PRO A 2 3.20 24.30 1.61
C PRO A 2 2.02 23.94 0.70
N SER A 3 1.48 24.92 -0.03
CA SER A 3 0.43 24.67 -1.03
C SER A 3 0.98 23.89 -2.21
N LYS A 4 0.26 22.87 -2.70
CA LYS A 4 0.61 22.14 -3.91
C LYS A 4 0.45 23.06 -5.15
N PRO A 5 1.29 22.93 -6.20
CA PRO A 5 2.42 22.01 -6.30
C PRO A 5 3.68 22.53 -5.60
N TYR A 6 4.48 21.63 -5.01
CA TYR A 6 5.79 21.97 -4.46
C TYR A 6 6.81 20.83 -4.64
N THR A 7 8.10 21.18 -4.74
CA THR A 7 9.18 20.19 -4.77
C THR A 7 9.34 19.59 -3.38
N LEU A 8 9.05 18.29 -3.25
CA LEU A 8 9.25 17.54 -2.01
C LEU A 8 10.74 17.27 -1.77
N LEU A 9 11.46 16.80 -2.80
CA LEU A 9 12.90 16.53 -2.75
C LEU A 9 13.52 16.37 -4.14
N GLU A 10 14.85 16.51 -4.20
CA GLU A 10 15.65 16.28 -5.41
C GLU A 10 16.67 15.18 -5.15
N LEU A 11 16.54 14.06 -5.87
CA LEU A 11 17.41 12.91 -5.73
C LEU A 11 18.61 13.03 -6.67
N SER A 12 19.78 13.12 -6.07
CA SER A 12 21.07 13.14 -6.78
C SER A 12 21.35 11.80 -7.50
N PRO A 13 22.15 11.78 -8.58
CA PRO A 13 22.72 10.53 -9.11
C PRO A 13 23.49 9.72 -8.06
N ASP A 14 24.13 10.40 -7.10
CA ASP A 14 24.89 9.77 -6.02
C ASP A 14 23.96 9.03 -5.03
N LEU A 15 24.13 7.71 -4.94
CA LEU A 15 23.32 6.84 -4.08
C LEU A 15 23.44 7.17 -2.59
N ARG A 16 24.62 7.58 -2.11
CA ARG A 16 24.81 7.93 -0.69
C ARG A 16 24.08 9.23 -0.36
N LYS A 17 24.13 10.22 -1.25
CA LYS A 17 23.37 11.48 -1.12
C LYS A 17 21.87 11.21 -1.14
N ARG A 18 21.37 10.36 -2.05
CA ARG A 18 19.96 9.93 -2.09
C ARG A 18 19.49 9.34 -0.78
N ARG A 19 20.20 8.32 -0.27
CA ARG A 19 19.84 7.67 1.00
C ARG A 19 19.82 8.66 2.16
N ARG A 20 20.82 9.54 2.24
CA ARG A 20 20.87 10.58 3.28
C ARG A 20 19.68 11.55 3.19
N LEU A 21 19.29 11.96 1.98
CA LEU A 21 18.13 12.84 1.79
C LEU A 21 16.83 12.14 2.17
N LEU A 22 16.59 10.93 1.66
CA LEU A 22 15.40 10.14 1.99
C LEU A 22 15.28 9.91 3.50
N ASN A 23 16.38 9.63 4.20
CA ASN A 23 16.39 9.41 5.65
C ASN A 23 16.09 10.67 6.49
N LYS A 24 16.18 11.87 5.91
CA LYS A 24 15.87 13.12 6.61
C LYS A 24 14.39 13.53 6.51
N ILE A 25 13.64 12.94 5.59
CA ILE A 25 12.22 13.25 5.44
C ILE A 25 11.45 12.62 6.59
N ASN A 26 10.61 13.42 7.24
CA ASN A 26 9.69 12.93 8.25
C ASN A 26 8.61 12.07 7.58
N THR A 27 8.61 10.79 7.91
CA THR A 27 7.62 9.80 7.45
C THR A 27 6.70 9.37 8.59
N LEU A 28 6.57 10.16 9.66
CA LEU A 28 5.62 9.85 10.72
C LEU A 28 4.20 10.02 10.18
N VAL A 29 3.40 8.95 10.25
CA VAL A 29 1.96 8.99 10.03
C VAL A 29 1.29 8.99 11.40
N PRO A 30 0.62 10.08 11.81
CA PRO A 30 -0.04 10.14 13.12
C PRO A 30 -1.15 9.09 13.25
N PRO A 31 -1.54 8.73 14.49
CA PRO A 31 -2.74 7.94 14.78
C PRO A 31 -3.99 8.51 14.11
N ARG A 32 -4.99 7.67 13.87
CA ARG A 32 -6.20 8.09 13.13
C ARG A 32 -7.07 9.07 13.92
N SER A 33 -7.05 8.99 15.25
CA SER A 33 -7.76 9.93 16.14
C SER A 33 -7.12 11.32 16.23
N GLU A 34 -5.88 11.46 15.76
CA GLU A 34 -5.13 12.71 15.76
C GLU A 34 -5.26 13.48 14.44
N LYS A 35 -4.46 14.53 14.25
CA LYS A 35 -4.47 15.39 13.06
C LYS A 35 -3.80 14.73 11.84
N ARG A 36 -4.15 13.48 11.53
CA ARG A 36 -3.72 12.79 10.31
C ARG A 36 -4.42 13.41 9.09
N ASP A 37 -3.65 13.72 8.06
CA ASP A 37 -4.14 14.16 6.76
C ASP A 37 -3.63 13.23 5.63
N PRO A 38 -4.17 13.35 4.40
CA PRO A 38 -3.73 12.54 3.27
C PRO A 38 -2.24 12.70 2.93
N ASP A 39 -1.68 13.91 3.07
CA ASP A 39 -0.29 14.22 2.75
C ASP A 39 0.69 13.38 3.59
N HIS A 40 0.38 13.09 4.86
CA HIS A 40 1.21 12.19 5.68
C HIS A 40 1.34 10.80 5.04
N THR A 41 0.24 10.27 4.51
CA THR A 41 0.21 8.93 3.90
C THR A 41 0.88 8.95 2.53
N GLU A 42 0.67 10.02 1.75
CA GLU A 42 1.31 10.23 0.45
C GLU A 42 2.84 10.35 0.58
N ILE A 43 3.32 11.19 1.50
CA ILE A 43 4.75 11.39 1.78
C ILE A 43 5.38 10.10 2.32
N TYR A 44 4.71 9.41 3.25
CA TYR A 44 5.16 8.10 3.73
C TYR A 44 5.35 7.15 2.55
N SER A 45 4.32 6.99 1.74
CA SER A 45 4.28 6.02 0.63
C SER A 45 5.38 6.29 -0.39
N ILE A 46 5.51 7.53 -0.86
CA ILE A 46 6.50 7.86 -1.88
C ILE A 46 7.93 7.72 -1.36
N VAL A 47 8.20 8.13 -0.12
CA VAL A 47 9.54 8.02 0.48
C VAL A 47 9.92 6.56 0.66
N TRP A 48 9.01 5.72 1.15
CA TRP A 48 9.29 4.29 1.34
C TRP A 48 9.41 3.52 0.03
N MET A 49 8.60 3.86 -0.98
CA MET A 49 8.78 3.34 -2.34
C MET A 49 10.20 3.67 -2.86
N LEU A 50 10.63 4.93 -2.75
CA LEU A 50 11.96 5.37 -3.19
C LEU A 50 13.12 4.77 -2.37
N ARG A 51 12.89 4.41 -1.10
CA ARG A 51 13.87 3.71 -0.26
C ARG A 51 13.98 2.23 -0.62
N THR A 52 12.86 1.61 -0.98
CA THR A 52 12.75 0.16 -1.17
C THR A 52 13.11 -0.26 -2.58
N ASP A 53 12.65 0.44 -3.62
CA ASP A 53 12.92 0.04 -4.99
C ASP A 53 14.34 0.43 -5.44
N ARG A 54 15.22 -0.57 -5.54
CA ARG A 54 16.60 -0.41 -6.03
C ARG A 54 16.71 -0.64 -7.54
N GLN A 55 15.68 -1.22 -8.16
CA GLN A 55 15.67 -1.60 -9.56
C GLN A 55 14.70 -0.78 -10.40
N MET A 56 13.91 0.10 -9.78
CA MET A 56 13.23 1.18 -10.47
C MET A 56 14.30 1.94 -11.25
N GLN A 57 14.29 1.77 -12.57
CA GLN A 57 15.27 2.34 -13.48
C GLN A 57 15.01 3.84 -13.68
N LEU A 58 14.82 4.56 -12.58
CA LEU A 58 14.73 6.01 -12.57
C LEU A 58 16.06 6.58 -13.03
N ARG A 59 16.01 7.46 -14.02
CA ARG A 59 17.19 8.18 -14.53
C ARG A 59 17.45 9.39 -13.63
N TYR A 60 18.45 9.28 -12.78
CA TYR A 60 18.83 10.37 -11.89
C TYR A 60 19.60 11.48 -12.63
N PRO A 61 19.44 12.75 -12.24
CA PRO A 61 18.68 13.24 -11.08
C PRO A 61 17.17 13.16 -11.27
N VAL A 62 16.44 12.96 -10.15
CA VAL A 62 14.97 12.94 -10.15
C VAL A 62 14.44 14.00 -9.21
N GLN A 63 13.58 14.88 -9.70
CA GLN A 63 12.79 15.78 -8.88
C GLN A 63 11.47 15.10 -8.50
N VAL A 64 11.16 15.10 -7.20
CA VAL A 64 9.87 14.59 -6.67
C VAL A 64 9.02 15.81 -6.35
N ILE A 65 7.94 15.98 -7.09
CA ILE A 65 7.01 17.10 -6.94
C ILE A 65 5.71 16.55 -6.39
N HIS A 66 5.21 17.16 -5.33
CA HIS A 66 3.90 16.85 -4.79
C HIS A 66 2.86 17.76 -5.44
N THR A 67 1.82 17.16 -6.00
CA THR A 67 0.81 17.85 -6.82
C THR A 67 -0.61 17.39 -6.43
N ASP A 68 -1.65 18.07 -6.91
CA ASP A 68 -3.03 17.68 -6.58
C ASP A 68 -3.54 16.50 -7.41
N ARG A 69 -3.15 16.42 -8.70
CA ARG A 69 -3.51 15.34 -9.62
C ARG A 69 -2.43 15.16 -10.69
N PRO A 70 -1.70 14.04 -10.71
CA PRO A 70 -1.65 12.97 -9.71
C PRO A 70 -1.06 13.47 -8.37
N ASP A 71 -1.06 12.65 -7.33
CA ASP A 71 -0.53 13.06 -6.01
C ASP A 71 0.99 13.40 -6.06
N ILE A 72 1.75 12.68 -6.90
CA ILE A 72 3.18 12.89 -7.09
C ILE A 72 3.54 12.92 -8.58
N GLN A 73 4.51 13.76 -8.95
CA GLN A 73 5.24 13.67 -10.21
C GLN A 73 6.73 13.37 -9.94
N LEU A 74 7.27 12.36 -10.60
CA LEU A 74 8.71 12.15 -10.70
C LEU A 74 9.19 12.71 -12.03
N ARG A 75 10.07 13.73 -11.99
CA ARG A 75 10.66 14.32 -13.19
C ARG A 75 12.13 13.98 -13.30
N SER A 76 12.48 13.30 -14.38
CA SER A 76 13.86 13.07 -14.82
C SER A 76 14.13 13.91 -16.06
N SER A 77 15.33 13.81 -16.65
CA SER A 77 15.71 14.56 -17.87
C SER A 77 14.80 14.31 -19.08
N ASP A 78 14.20 13.13 -19.16
CA ASP A 78 13.61 12.56 -20.36
C ASP A 78 12.30 11.82 -20.11
N VAL A 79 11.88 11.72 -18.85
CA VAL A 79 10.63 11.05 -18.48
C VAL A 79 9.98 11.80 -17.31
N VAL A 80 8.68 11.98 -17.42
CA VAL A 80 7.80 12.40 -16.33
C VAL A 80 6.88 11.24 -15.99
N ILE A 81 6.86 10.87 -14.72
CA ILE A 81 6.02 9.79 -14.20
C ILE A 81 4.99 10.41 -13.27
N GLY A 82 3.72 10.23 -13.58
CA GLY A 82 2.63 10.57 -12.68
C GLY A 82 2.33 9.41 -11.73
N ILE A 83 2.24 9.67 -10.42
CA ILE A 83 1.96 8.63 -9.41
C ILE A 83 0.73 9.03 -8.61
N GLU A 84 -0.34 8.26 -8.79
CA GLU A 84 -1.51 8.31 -7.91
C GLU A 84 -1.25 7.43 -6.69
N ILE A 85 -1.63 7.90 -5.50
CA ILE A 85 -1.46 7.18 -4.25
C ILE A 85 -2.82 6.82 -3.67
N THR A 86 -2.91 5.63 -3.07
CA THR A 86 -4.07 5.22 -2.28
C THR A 86 -3.65 4.36 -1.11
N GLU A 87 -4.39 4.46 -0.01
CA GLU A 87 -4.30 3.49 1.09
C GLU A 87 -5.35 2.41 0.86
N ALA A 88 -4.93 1.15 0.84
CA ALA A 88 -5.84 0.01 0.90
C ALA A 88 -6.13 -0.30 2.36
N VAL A 89 -7.31 0.09 2.85
CA VAL A 89 -7.74 -0.15 4.24
C VAL A 89 -9.26 -0.28 4.30
N SER A 90 -9.78 -1.15 5.17
CA SER A 90 -11.22 -1.16 5.44
C SER A 90 -11.65 0.11 6.15
N SER A 91 -12.63 0.82 5.57
CA SER A 91 -13.17 2.03 6.18
C SER A 91 -13.86 1.76 7.53
N ASN A 92 -14.39 0.56 7.71
CA ASN A 92 -14.99 0.13 8.97
C ASN A 92 -13.90 -0.14 10.01
N ASN A 93 -12.86 -0.92 9.68
CA ASN A 93 -11.77 -1.20 10.61
C ASN A 93 -11.01 0.07 11.00
N ALA A 94 -10.65 0.92 10.03
CA ALA A 94 -10.01 2.21 10.29
C ALA A 94 -10.84 3.11 11.24
N SER A 95 -12.16 3.13 11.07
CA SER A 95 -13.07 3.88 11.94
C SER A 95 -13.23 3.25 13.32
N MET A 96 -13.09 1.93 13.44
CA MET A 96 -13.08 1.25 14.74
C MET A 96 -11.77 1.49 15.49
N ASP A 97 -10.63 1.54 14.80
CA ASP A 97 -9.34 1.89 15.41
C ASP A 97 -9.36 3.31 15.97
N GLU A 98 -9.91 4.27 15.22
CA GLU A 98 -10.12 5.63 15.70
C GLU A 98 -11.01 5.68 16.96
N LEU A 99 -12.07 4.84 17.01
CA LEU A 99 -12.94 4.74 18.19
C LEU A 99 -12.21 4.11 19.38
N ARG A 100 -11.37 3.09 19.16
CA ARG A 100 -10.55 2.48 20.21
C ARG A 100 -9.57 3.47 20.83
N GLU A 101 -9.01 4.36 20.02
CA GLU A 101 -8.12 5.44 20.46
C GLU A 101 -8.88 6.52 21.26
N LYS A 102 -10.07 6.94 20.80
CA LYS A 102 -10.88 8.00 21.45
C LYS A 102 -11.66 7.53 22.67
N GLU A 103 -12.09 6.28 22.67
CA GLU A 103 -12.97 5.68 23.68
C GLU A 103 -12.35 4.37 24.20
N PRO A 104 -11.18 4.42 24.88
CA PRO A 104 -10.44 3.21 25.29
C PRO A 104 -11.26 2.29 26.22
N HIS A 105 -12.16 2.87 27.02
CA HIS A 105 -13.09 2.14 27.90
C HIS A 105 -14.03 1.17 27.17
N LEU A 106 -14.12 1.21 25.83
CA LEU A 106 -14.91 0.27 25.06
C LEU A 106 -14.27 -1.12 24.96
N TRP A 107 -12.95 -1.23 25.09
CA TRP A 107 -12.20 -2.47 24.81
C TRP A 107 -11.02 -2.73 25.75
N HIS A 108 -10.66 -1.75 26.58
CA HIS A 108 -9.61 -1.86 27.58
C HIS A 108 -10.17 -1.46 28.95
N LYS A 109 -10.02 -2.34 29.94
CA LYS A 109 -10.35 -2.01 31.32
C LYS A 109 -9.12 -1.45 32.05
N PRO A 110 -9.29 -0.48 32.97
CA PRO A 110 -8.16 0.14 33.67
C PRO A 110 -7.26 -0.82 34.46
N ASP A 111 -7.76 -1.99 34.83
CA ASP A 111 -7.07 -3.04 35.58
C ASP A 111 -6.37 -4.08 34.68
N GLU A 112 -6.56 -4.04 33.36
CA GLU A 112 -5.89 -4.93 32.41
C GLU A 112 -4.51 -4.39 32.04
N GLU A 113 -3.45 -5.15 32.33
CA GLU A 113 -2.06 -4.81 31.99
C GLU A 113 -1.84 -4.75 30.47
N PHE A 114 -2.59 -5.55 29.71
CA PHE A 114 -2.58 -5.56 28.25
C PHE A 114 -4.00 -5.76 27.71
N ALA A 115 -4.33 -5.05 26.64
CA ALA A 115 -5.59 -5.19 25.92
C ALA A 115 -5.34 -5.92 24.60
N ILE A 116 -6.06 -7.01 24.38
CA ILE A 116 -6.04 -7.75 23.11
C ILE A 116 -7.39 -7.52 22.44
N TYR A 117 -7.38 -7.05 21.20
CA TYR A 117 -8.58 -7.02 20.37
C TYR A 117 -8.42 -7.94 19.17
N TYR A 118 -9.53 -8.52 18.73
CA TYR A 118 -9.56 -9.34 17.54
C TYR A 118 -9.97 -8.49 16.33
N PRO A 119 -9.15 -8.44 15.26
CA PRO A 119 -9.52 -7.70 14.07
C PRO A 119 -10.68 -8.39 13.37
N ARG A 120 -11.62 -7.58 12.88
CA ARG A 120 -12.73 -8.08 12.06
C ARG A 120 -12.22 -8.32 10.64
N LYS A 121 -12.53 -9.50 10.08
CA LYS A 121 -12.30 -9.76 8.65
C LYS A 121 -13.12 -8.78 7.80
N ALA A 122 -12.42 -7.96 7.02
CA ALA A 122 -13.06 -7.00 6.14
C ALA A 122 -13.39 -7.61 4.79
N VAL A 123 -14.39 -7.02 4.11
CA VAL A 123 -14.74 -7.37 2.73
C VAL A 123 -14.59 -6.11 1.88
N PRO A 124 -13.90 -6.16 0.72
CA PRO A 124 -13.76 -5.01 -0.15
C PRO A 124 -15.12 -4.44 -0.57
N GLY A 125 -15.31 -3.13 -0.44
CA GLY A 125 -16.56 -2.46 -0.79
C GLY A 125 -17.72 -2.67 0.19
N GLU A 126 -17.46 -3.20 1.39
CA GLU A 126 -18.49 -3.33 2.42
C GLU A 126 -19.18 -2.01 2.79
N ASP A 127 -20.46 -2.09 3.16
CA ASP A 127 -21.23 -0.94 3.60
C ASP A 127 -20.68 -0.35 4.90
N LYS A 128 -20.78 0.98 5.02
CA LYS A 128 -20.36 1.69 6.23
C LYS A 128 -21.25 1.30 7.41
N LEU A 129 -20.64 0.77 8.46
CA LEU A 129 -21.34 0.49 9.71
C LEU A 129 -21.67 1.77 10.46
N SER A 130 -22.84 1.79 11.10
CA SER A 130 -23.23 2.89 11.99
C SER A 130 -22.32 2.95 13.22
N ALA A 131 -22.19 4.14 13.82
CA ALA A 131 -21.36 4.33 15.02
C ALA A 131 -21.85 3.49 16.22
N LYS A 132 -23.16 3.20 16.31
CA LYS A 132 -23.72 2.32 17.34
C LYS A 132 -23.24 0.88 17.16
N VAL A 133 -23.29 0.37 15.93
CA VAL A 133 -22.84 -0.99 15.59
C VAL A 133 -21.34 -1.13 15.81
N LYS A 134 -20.53 -0.17 15.37
CA LYS A 134 -19.07 -0.19 15.60
C LYS A 134 -18.71 -0.28 17.08
N ARG A 135 -19.32 0.55 17.94
CA ARG A 135 -19.10 0.48 19.39
C ARG A 135 -19.54 -0.86 19.99
N GLN A 136 -20.59 -1.47 19.46
CA GLN A 136 -21.01 -2.79 19.92
C GLN A 136 -19.98 -3.86 19.57
N ILE A 137 -19.51 -3.90 18.31
CA ILE A 137 -18.45 -4.82 17.86
C ILE A 137 -17.18 -4.66 18.71
N ILE A 138 -16.77 -3.43 18.99
CA ILE A 138 -15.59 -3.15 19.82
C ILE A 138 -15.76 -3.72 21.23
N ARG A 139 -16.94 -3.57 21.85
CA ARG A 139 -17.24 -4.08 23.20
C ARG A 139 -17.32 -5.60 23.24
N ASP A 140 -17.95 -6.19 22.23
CA ASP A 140 -18.11 -7.64 22.15
C ASP A 140 -16.75 -8.32 22.00
N ASN A 141 -15.83 -7.67 21.27
CA ASN A 141 -14.47 -8.17 20.99
C ASN A 141 -14.49 -9.65 20.58
N ASP A 142 -15.50 -10.02 19.80
CA ASP A 142 -15.71 -11.40 19.38
C ASP A 142 -14.64 -11.75 18.33
N PRO A 143 -13.81 -12.78 18.55
CA PRO A 143 -12.86 -13.24 17.54
C PRO A 143 -13.53 -13.74 16.26
N GLY A 144 -14.81 -14.11 16.33
CA GLY A 144 -15.54 -14.71 15.22
C GLY A 144 -14.93 -16.06 14.81
N GLU A 145 -15.14 -16.41 13.53
CA GLU A 145 -14.54 -17.61 12.95
C GLU A 145 -13.07 -17.39 12.61
N GLY A 146 -12.26 -18.44 12.77
CA GLY A 146 -10.86 -18.42 12.37
C GLY A 146 -10.69 -18.22 10.87
N TRP A 147 -9.62 -17.52 10.48
CA TRP A 147 -9.36 -17.23 9.08
C TRP A 147 -8.60 -18.42 8.48
N CYS A 148 -9.26 -19.15 7.58
CA CYS A 148 -8.71 -20.36 6.97
C CYS A 148 -8.20 -20.07 5.55
N GLY A 149 -7.17 -20.81 5.13
CA GLY A 149 -6.63 -20.73 3.76
C GLY A 149 -5.28 -20.00 3.70
N THR A 150 -4.98 -19.43 2.53
CA THR A 150 -3.69 -18.79 2.26
C THR A 150 -3.74 -17.27 2.29
N GLY A 151 -4.93 -16.68 2.48
CA GLY A 151 -5.18 -15.23 2.38
C GLY A 151 -4.88 -14.62 1.00
N ALA A 152 -4.36 -15.39 0.03
CA ALA A 152 -3.81 -14.87 -1.21
C ALA A 152 -4.88 -14.25 -2.11
N ASP A 153 -5.98 -14.98 -2.35
CA ASP A 153 -7.06 -14.51 -3.20
C ASP A 153 -7.85 -13.39 -2.51
N ASP A 154 -8.10 -13.50 -1.21
CA ASP A 154 -8.79 -12.46 -0.41
C ASP A 154 -8.01 -11.14 -0.44
N TRP A 155 -6.70 -11.18 -0.23
CA TRP A 155 -5.83 -10.01 -0.34
C TRP A 155 -5.79 -9.46 -1.78
N ALA A 156 -5.62 -10.33 -2.79
CA ALA A 156 -5.59 -9.90 -4.18
C ALA A 156 -6.91 -9.23 -4.61
N ASN A 157 -8.05 -9.75 -4.14
CA ASN A 157 -9.37 -9.15 -4.33
C ASN A 157 -9.47 -7.78 -3.66
N ALA A 158 -8.91 -7.62 -2.46
CA ALA A 158 -8.87 -6.33 -1.78
C ALA A 158 -8.03 -5.30 -2.53
N ILE A 159 -6.78 -5.62 -2.86
CA ILE A 159 -5.89 -4.67 -3.53
C ILE A 159 -6.40 -4.30 -4.93
N SER A 160 -6.90 -5.27 -5.70
CA SER A 160 -7.48 -5.01 -7.02
C SER A 160 -8.76 -4.17 -6.95
N TYR A 161 -9.59 -4.32 -5.91
CA TYR A 161 -10.72 -3.43 -5.66
C TYR A 161 -10.27 -1.96 -5.55
N PHE A 162 -9.24 -1.66 -4.76
CA PHE A 162 -8.72 -0.28 -4.65
C PHE A 162 -8.13 0.22 -5.98
N ALA A 163 -7.45 -0.65 -6.73
CA ALA A 163 -6.95 -0.30 -8.06
C ALA A 163 -8.08 0.05 -9.03
N ALA A 164 -9.12 -0.79 -9.10
CA ALA A 164 -10.29 -0.56 -9.94
C ALA A 164 -11.04 0.73 -9.57
N GLU A 165 -11.17 1.02 -8.27
CA GLU A 165 -11.76 2.29 -7.79
C GLU A 165 -10.96 3.51 -8.26
N LYS A 166 -9.62 3.40 -8.33
CA LYS A 166 -8.78 4.47 -8.89
C LYS A 166 -8.93 4.57 -10.40
N VAL A 167 -8.95 3.46 -11.14
CA VAL A 167 -9.20 3.45 -12.60
C VAL A 167 -10.50 4.23 -12.94
N LYS A 168 -11.57 4.01 -12.19
CA LYS A 168 -12.85 4.73 -12.39
C LYS A 168 -12.73 6.25 -12.20
N LYS A 169 -11.88 6.69 -11.27
CA LYS A 169 -11.70 8.11 -10.90
C LYS A 169 -10.77 8.87 -11.84
N VAL A 170 -9.89 8.16 -12.56
CA VAL A 170 -8.83 8.76 -13.40
C VAL A 170 -9.33 9.27 -14.75
N LYS A 171 -10.63 9.16 -15.06
CA LYS A 171 -11.23 9.76 -16.26
C LYS A 171 -10.97 11.28 -16.29
N GLY A 172 -10.14 11.73 -17.23
CA GLY A 172 -9.78 13.15 -17.43
C GLY A 172 -8.46 13.58 -16.77
N TYR A 173 -7.66 12.64 -16.25
CA TYR A 173 -6.34 12.96 -15.70
C TYR A 173 -5.32 13.21 -16.82
N THR A 174 -4.34 14.07 -16.53
CA THR A 174 -3.19 14.29 -17.42
C THR A 174 -2.42 12.98 -17.58
N ARG A 175 -2.25 12.53 -18.82
CA ARG A 175 -1.37 11.41 -19.14
C ARG A 175 0.07 11.91 -19.14
N PHE A 176 0.90 11.27 -18.34
CA PHE A 176 2.36 11.44 -18.39
C PHE A 176 2.99 10.34 -19.24
N ASP A 177 4.32 10.40 -19.42
CA ASP A 177 5.07 9.37 -20.14
C ASP A 177 4.85 7.98 -19.54
N GLU A 178 4.76 7.92 -18.20
CA GLU A 178 4.25 6.77 -17.46
C GLU A 178 3.31 7.22 -16.34
N ASN A 179 2.29 6.40 -16.05
CA ASN A 179 1.31 6.64 -15.00
C ASN A 179 1.31 5.43 -14.08
N TRP A 180 1.67 5.63 -12.82
CA TRP A 180 1.73 4.57 -11.83
C TRP A 180 0.65 4.75 -10.77
N LEU A 181 0.23 3.62 -10.20
CA LEU A 181 -0.58 3.58 -8.99
C LEU A 181 0.27 3.02 -7.86
N LEU A 182 0.43 3.77 -6.78
CA LEU A 182 1.07 3.32 -5.54
C LEU A 182 0.01 3.08 -4.47
N ILE A 183 -0.12 1.82 -4.07
CA ILE A 183 -1.05 1.35 -3.04
C ILE A 183 -0.24 1.13 -1.76
N TYR A 184 -0.52 1.89 -0.72
CA TYR A 184 -0.08 1.57 0.64
C TYR A 184 -1.01 0.51 1.23
N ASP A 185 -0.46 -0.67 1.43
CA ASP A 185 -1.18 -1.84 1.92
C ASP A 185 -1.31 -1.80 3.44
N ASN A 186 -2.46 -1.31 3.90
CA ASN A 186 -2.93 -1.42 5.28
C ASN A 186 -4.14 -2.37 5.36
N TRP A 187 -4.23 -3.31 4.41
CA TRP A 187 -5.26 -4.33 4.43
C TRP A 187 -4.80 -5.50 5.29
N ASP A 188 -5.40 -5.62 6.47
CA ASP A 188 -5.07 -6.66 7.44
C ASP A 188 -5.60 -8.03 6.96
N GLU A 189 -4.80 -8.72 6.16
CA GLU A 189 -4.99 -10.13 5.78
C GLU A 189 -3.92 -11.04 6.42
N PRO A 190 -4.18 -11.59 7.61
CA PRO A 190 -3.39 -12.62 8.27
C PRO A 190 -3.16 -13.85 7.37
N GLY A 191 -2.02 -14.50 7.56
CA GLY A 191 -1.71 -15.76 6.88
C GLY A 191 -1.44 -15.64 5.38
N ARG A 192 -1.36 -14.41 4.84
CA ARG A 192 -1.06 -14.13 3.43
C ARG A 192 0.22 -14.80 2.95
N ARG A 193 0.09 -15.82 2.09
CA ARG A 193 1.22 -16.41 1.35
C ARG A 193 1.59 -15.49 0.18
N VAL A 194 2.66 -14.71 0.36
CA VAL A 194 3.05 -13.61 -0.53
C VAL A 194 3.18 -14.02 -1.99
N GLU A 195 3.82 -15.15 -2.30
CA GLU A 195 4.06 -15.57 -3.69
C GLU A 195 2.75 -15.91 -4.42
N LEU A 196 1.81 -16.54 -3.69
CA LEU A 196 0.47 -16.83 -4.21
C LEU A 196 -0.35 -15.56 -4.37
N ALA A 197 -0.23 -14.64 -3.40
CA ALA A 197 -0.95 -13.36 -3.38
C ALA A 197 -0.51 -12.45 -4.54
N ASP A 198 0.80 -12.34 -4.79
CA ASP A 198 1.33 -11.57 -5.92
C ASP A 198 0.88 -12.19 -7.26
N SER A 199 0.92 -13.52 -7.38
CA SER A 199 0.46 -14.23 -8.57
C SER A 199 -1.05 -14.02 -8.81
N ALA A 200 -1.86 -14.08 -7.75
CA ALA A 200 -3.30 -13.83 -7.81
C ALA A 200 -3.59 -12.38 -8.21
N LEU A 201 -2.95 -11.41 -7.54
CA LEU A 201 -3.12 -9.99 -7.85
C LEU A 201 -2.71 -9.67 -9.29
N SER A 202 -1.59 -10.22 -9.77
CA SER A 202 -1.17 -10.03 -11.17
C SER A 202 -2.25 -10.47 -12.15
N ARG A 203 -2.87 -11.65 -11.94
CA ARG A 203 -3.98 -12.11 -12.79
C ARG A 203 -5.17 -11.16 -12.72
N THR A 204 -5.60 -10.81 -11.52
CA THR A 204 -6.78 -9.95 -11.32
C THR A 204 -6.59 -8.55 -11.92
N LEU A 205 -5.39 -7.96 -11.82
CA LEU A 205 -5.09 -6.66 -12.43
C LEU A 205 -5.14 -6.72 -13.97
N HIS A 206 -4.69 -7.83 -14.58
CA HIS A 206 -4.82 -8.07 -16.01
C HIS A 206 -6.29 -8.23 -16.42
N ASP A 207 -7.05 -9.06 -15.70
CA ASP A 207 -8.46 -9.32 -15.99
C ASP A 207 -9.33 -8.06 -15.89
N GLN A 208 -8.97 -7.14 -14.98
CA GLN A 208 -9.64 -5.85 -14.79
C GLN A 208 -9.10 -4.73 -15.70
N ALA A 209 -8.18 -5.04 -16.62
CA ALA A 209 -7.56 -4.09 -17.55
C ALA A 209 -6.95 -2.85 -16.86
N VAL A 210 -6.43 -3.01 -15.62
CA VAL A 210 -5.86 -1.89 -14.85
C VAL A 210 -4.67 -1.26 -15.59
N PHE A 211 -3.92 -2.07 -16.33
CA PHE A 211 -2.74 -1.63 -17.08
C PHE A 211 -3.04 -0.77 -18.32
N GLU A 212 -4.31 -0.65 -18.72
CA GLU A 212 -4.70 0.35 -19.73
C GLU A 212 -4.68 1.77 -19.15
N THR A 213 -4.83 1.89 -17.83
CA THR A 213 -4.82 3.17 -17.11
C THR A 213 -3.47 3.44 -16.46
N PHE A 214 -2.90 2.44 -15.79
CA PHE A 214 -1.63 2.58 -15.07
C PHE A 214 -0.58 1.64 -15.65
N ASP A 215 0.50 2.18 -16.19
CA ASP A 215 1.63 1.39 -16.72
C ASP A 215 2.26 0.47 -15.65
N ARG A 216 2.08 0.82 -14.38
CA ARG A 216 2.58 0.07 -13.22
C ARG A 216 1.65 0.21 -12.01
N VAL A 217 1.43 -0.89 -11.31
CA VAL A 217 0.86 -0.88 -9.95
C VAL A 217 1.96 -1.27 -8.97
N LEU A 218 2.14 -0.47 -7.94
CA LEU A 218 3.10 -0.66 -6.87
C LEU A 218 2.32 -0.91 -5.59
N VAL A 219 2.66 -1.96 -4.85
CA VAL A 219 2.03 -2.27 -3.56
C VAL A 219 3.13 -2.24 -2.51
N LEU A 220 3.06 -1.21 -1.65
CA LEU A 220 3.98 -0.99 -0.55
C LEU A 220 3.34 -1.51 0.73
N ASP A 221 4.01 -2.46 1.38
CA ASP A 221 3.77 -2.78 2.79
C ASP A 221 4.97 -2.31 3.64
N ASP A 222 4.92 -2.49 4.96
CA ASP A 222 5.94 -1.98 5.89
C ASP A 222 7.37 -2.46 5.61
N HIS A 223 7.53 -3.55 4.83
CA HIS A 223 8.81 -4.23 4.66
C HIS A 223 9.20 -4.45 3.22
N SER A 224 8.28 -4.28 2.27
CA SER A 224 8.52 -4.61 0.87
C SER A 224 7.68 -3.81 -0.10
N LEU A 225 8.14 -3.81 -1.34
CA LEU A 225 7.47 -3.20 -2.47
C LEU A 225 7.30 -4.26 -3.55
N ALA A 226 6.05 -4.60 -3.87
CA ALA A 226 5.72 -5.33 -5.08
C ALA A 226 5.45 -4.36 -6.24
N SER A 227 5.88 -4.73 -7.43
CA SER A 227 5.66 -3.99 -8.66
C SER A 227 5.08 -4.91 -9.72
N PHE A 228 3.94 -4.52 -10.26
CA PHE A 228 3.17 -5.22 -11.27
C PHE A 228 3.08 -4.35 -12.53
N SER A 229 3.22 -4.97 -13.69
CA SER A 229 2.96 -4.36 -14.99
C SER A 229 2.46 -5.40 -15.98
N GLN A 230 2.11 -4.98 -17.19
CA GLN A 230 1.74 -5.87 -18.29
C GLN A 230 2.78 -6.96 -18.59
N ALA A 231 4.06 -6.71 -18.26
CA ALA A 231 5.16 -7.65 -18.52
C ALA A 231 5.38 -8.67 -17.39
N GLY A 232 4.70 -8.53 -16.25
CA GLY A 232 4.84 -9.39 -15.08
C GLY A 232 5.04 -8.61 -13.78
N PHE A 233 5.49 -9.31 -12.74
CA PHE A 233 5.65 -8.73 -11.41
C PHE A 233 6.96 -9.09 -10.73
N ARG A 234 7.33 -8.29 -9.73
CA ARG A 234 8.50 -8.51 -8.86
C ARG A 234 8.21 -7.96 -7.46
N ARG A 235 8.91 -8.47 -6.45
CA ARG A 235 8.89 -7.92 -5.08
C ARG A 235 10.31 -7.66 -4.57
N GLN A 236 10.48 -6.57 -3.82
CA GLN A 236 11.74 -6.18 -3.20
C GLN A 236 11.54 -5.86 -1.72
N GLY A 237 12.40 -6.36 -0.84
CA GLY A 237 12.40 -6.03 0.59
C GLY A 237 13.29 -4.84 0.95
N SER A 238 13.01 -4.19 2.08
CA SER A 238 13.75 -3.03 2.58
C SER A 238 15.17 -3.35 3.11
N GLY A 239 15.56 -4.64 3.19
CA GLY A 239 16.97 -5.06 3.32
C GLY A 239 17.22 -6.57 3.40
N GLY A 240 18.26 -7.07 2.71
CA GLY A 240 19.16 -8.03 3.37
C GLY A 240 19.40 -9.45 2.83
N ARG A 241 18.98 -9.88 1.63
CA ARG A 241 19.64 -10.92 0.81
C ARG A 241 18.87 -11.06 -0.49
N ALA A 242 19.55 -10.92 -1.62
CA ALA A 242 19.01 -11.34 -2.90
C ALA A 242 18.89 -12.87 -2.86
N GLY A 243 17.71 -13.38 -2.51
CA GLY A 243 17.31 -14.71 -2.94
C GLY A 243 17.09 -14.64 -4.44
N HIS A 244 18.06 -15.08 -5.23
CA HIS A 244 17.80 -15.45 -6.62
C HIS A 244 16.90 -16.68 -6.60
N GLY A 245 15.59 -16.44 -6.53
CA GLY A 245 14.58 -17.44 -6.84
C GLY A 245 14.17 -17.29 -8.30
N THR A 246 15.03 -17.75 -9.21
CA THR A 246 14.53 -18.18 -10.52
C THR A 246 13.81 -19.50 -10.28
N VAL A 247 12.48 -19.48 -10.27
CA VAL A 247 11.69 -20.71 -10.23
C VAL A 247 11.76 -21.33 -11.62
N SER A 248 12.57 -22.38 -11.78
CA SER A 248 12.48 -23.29 -12.93
C SER A 248 11.25 -24.17 -12.79
N ASN A 249 10.45 -24.22 -13.86
CA ASN A 249 9.30 -25.12 -14.00
C ASN A 249 9.77 -26.55 -14.29
N GLU A 250 10.23 -27.29 -13.29
CA GLU A 250 10.28 -28.76 -13.39
C GLU A 250 9.51 -29.40 -12.24
N PRO A 251 8.60 -30.35 -12.54
CA PRO A 251 7.85 -31.07 -11.50
C PRO A 251 8.79 -32.03 -10.75
N PRO A 252 8.61 -32.20 -9.43
CA PRO A 252 9.46 -33.08 -8.64
C PRO A 252 9.21 -34.56 -9.00
N ASP A 253 10.32 -35.26 -9.26
CA ASP A 253 10.39 -36.70 -9.52
C ASP A 253 10.14 -37.47 -8.21
N ILE A 254 8.93 -38.00 -8.04
CA ILE A 254 8.56 -38.84 -6.89
C ILE A 254 8.94 -40.28 -7.22
N ARG A 255 9.94 -40.82 -6.53
CA ARG A 255 10.19 -42.26 -6.49
C ARG A 255 9.73 -42.82 -5.14
N PHE A 256 8.93 -43.88 -5.23
CA PHE A 256 8.37 -44.68 -4.14
C PHE A 256 9.46 -45.33 -3.28
#